data_AF-A0AAU7AU31-F1
#
_entry.id   AF-A0AAU7AU31-F1
#
_cell.length_a   1.000
_cell.length_b   1.000
_cell.length_c   1.000
_cell.angle_alpha   90.00
_cell.angle_beta   90.00
_cell.angle_gamma   90.00
#
_symmetry.space_group_name_H-M   'P 1'
#
loop_
_entity.id
_entity.type
_entity.pdbx_description
1 polymer ?
#
loop_
_entity_poly.entity_id
_entity_poly.type
_entity_poly.pdbx_seq_one_letter_code
_entity_poly.pdbx_strand_id
1 'polypeptide(L)'
;MTGPSTEAARLALVQLHRELLDEQRKEVERVHGRLTAMQALQAATEDQRFAWLGPLAGLITELDAARAEQDEPRADAALVRVDALLRVPDPATAFGYRYLDALQQHPAVVLAHRDLVAALPRR
;
A
#
# COMPACT_ATOMS: atom_id res chain seq x y z
N MET A 1 -8.74 11.03 19.60
CA MET A 1 -7.83 10.02 20.19
C MET A 1 -7.95 8.83 19.28
N THR A 2 -7.00 8.67 18.36
CA THR A 2 -7.12 7.70 17.28
C THR A 2 -7.28 6.31 17.87
N GLY A 3 -8.37 5.62 17.51
CA GLY A 3 -8.68 4.32 18.08
C GLY A 3 -7.51 3.34 17.87
N PRO A 4 -7.23 2.43 18.82
CA PRO A 4 -6.13 1.47 18.70
C PRO A 4 -6.20 0.60 17.44
N SER A 5 -7.41 0.39 16.89
CA SER A 5 -7.63 -0.32 15.62
C SER A 5 -7.15 0.47 14.41
N THR A 6 -7.28 1.80 14.42
CA THR A 6 -6.91 2.67 13.30
C THR A 6 -5.39 2.77 13.16
N GLU A 7 -4.67 2.89 14.27
CA GLU A 7 -3.19 2.89 14.25
C GLU A 7 -2.65 1.53 13.79
N ALA A 8 -3.24 0.42 14.26
CA ALA A 8 -2.86 -0.92 13.81
C ALA A 8 -3.06 -1.10 12.29
N ALA A 9 -4.21 -0.67 11.77
CA ALA A 9 -4.51 -0.74 10.33
C ALA A 9 -3.55 0.14 9.51
N ARG A 10 -3.25 1.35 10.00
CA ARG A 10 -2.28 2.26 9.36
C ARG A 10 -0.89 1.62 9.28
N LEU A 11 -0.38 1.07 10.38
CA LEU A 11 0.93 0.44 10.40
C LEU A 11 0.99 -0.79 9.47
N ALA A 12 -0.06 -1.60 9.44
CA ALA A 12 -0.15 -2.74 8.52
C ALA A 12 -0.23 -2.29 7.05
N LEU A 13 -0.89 -1.16 6.75
CA LEU A 13 -0.93 -0.57 5.41
C LEU A 13 0.44 -0.09 4.96
N VAL A 14 1.19 0.58 5.85
CA VAL A 14 2.58 0.99 5.58
C VAL A 14 3.45 -0.22 5.30
N GLN A 15 3.28 -1.32 6.06
CA GLN A 15 4.03 -2.55 5.83
C GLN A 15 3.70 -3.18 4.48
N LEU A 16 2.42 -3.28 4.11
CA LEU A 16 2.01 -3.80 2.80
C LEU A 16 2.60 -2.97 1.66
N HIS A 17 2.52 -1.65 1.74
CA HIS A 17 3.09 -0.75 0.74
C HIS A 17 4.62 -0.95 0.61
N ARG A 18 5.32 -1.15 1.73
CA ARG A 18 6.76 -1.41 1.74
C ARG A 18 7.11 -2.72 1.04
N GLU A 19 6.42 -3.82 1.33
CA GLU A 19 6.68 -5.11 0.68
C GLU A 19 6.45 -5.01 -0.85
N LEU A 20 5.39 -4.34 -1.27
CA LEU A 20 5.11 -4.12 -2.69
C LEU A 20 6.19 -3.26 -3.37
N LEU A 21 6.67 -2.20 -2.71
CA LEU A 21 7.78 -1.39 -3.20
C LEU A 21 9.07 -2.21 -3.34
N ASP A 22 9.37 -3.05 -2.36
CA ASP A 22 10.57 -3.88 -2.37
C ASP A 22 10.52 -4.92 -3.49
N GLU A 23 9.38 -5.57 -3.72
CA GLU A 23 9.20 -6.48 -4.87
C GLU A 23 9.27 -5.72 -6.20
N GLN A 24 8.60 -4.57 -6.32
CA GLN A 24 8.67 -3.75 -7.53
C GLN A 24 10.11 -3.35 -7.89
N ARG A 25 10.88 -2.98 -6.87
CA ARG A 25 12.30 -2.65 -7.05
C ARG A 25 13.09 -3.85 -7.56
N LYS A 26 12.89 -5.04 -6.98
CA LYS A 26 13.56 -6.27 -7.45
C LYS A 26 13.21 -6.58 -8.91
N GLU A 27 11.95 -6.41 -9.31
CA GLU A 27 11.53 -6.60 -10.71
C GLU A 27 12.26 -5.64 -11.66
N VAL A 28 12.31 -4.35 -11.30
CA VAL A 28 12.98 -3.33 -12.10
C VAL A 28 14.47 -3.62 -12.21
N GLU A 29 15.11 -3.97 -11.10
CA GLU A 29 16.54 -4.31 -11.03
C GLU A 29 16.88 -5.55 -11.85
N ARG A 30 15.99 -6.55 -11.88
CA ARG A 30 16.17 -7.76 -12.69
C ARG A 30 16.27 -7.46 -14.18
N VAL A 31 15.52 -6.46 -14.65
CA VAL A 31 15.45 -6.09 -16.07
C VAL A 31 16.50 -5.04 -16.46
N HIS A 32 16.86 -4.13 -15.55
CA HIS A 32 17.69 -2.94 -15.87
C HIS A 32 19.03 -2.85 -15.13
N GLY A 33 19.34 -3.81 -14.23
CA GLY A 33 20.50 -3.75 -13.35
C GLY A 33 20.22 -3.04 -12.02
N ARG A 34 21.14 -3.12 -11.06
CA ARG A 34 20.97 -2.56 -9.70
C ARG A 34 20.68 -1.06 -9.75
N LEU A 35 19.62 -0.63 -9.07
CA LEU A 35 19.32 0.77 -8.84
C LEU A 35 20.18 1.31 -7.69
N THR A 36 20.72 2.51 -7.84
CA THR A 36 21.25 3.25 -6.68
C THR A 36 20.12 3.72 -5.77
N ALA A 37 20.41 4.05 -4.51
CA ALA A 37 19.40 4.56 -3.58
C ALA A 37 18.68 5.82 -4.10
N MET A 38 19.41 6.70 -4.80
CA MET A 38 18.84 7.89 -5.43
C MET A 38 17.89 7.54 -6.59
N GLN A 39 18.27 6.58 -7.43
CA GLN A 39 17.43 6.13 -8.54
C GLN A 39 16.19 5.37 -8.05
N ALA A 40 16.29 4.61 -6.97
CA ALA A 40 15.13 3.95 -6.35
C ALA A 40 14.13 5.00 -5.81
N LEU A 41 14.63 6.07 -5.18
CA LEU A 41 13.78 7.17 -4.70
C LEU A 41 13.13 7.93 -5.86
N GLN A 42 13.89 8.30 -6.90
CA GLN A 42 13.36 8.97 -8.09
C GLN A 42 12.35 8.09 -8.85
N ALA A 43 12.60 6.78 -8.94
CA ALA A 43 11.68 5.87 -9.61
C ALA A 43 10.37 5.73 -8.84
N ALA A 44 10.41 5.67 -7.50
CA ALA A 44 9.21 5.65 -6.68
C ALA A 44 8.32 6.90 -6.87
N THR A 45 8.89 8.03 -7.27
CA THR A 45 8.17 9.30 -7.43
C THR A 45 7.79 9.67 -8.86
N GLU A 46 8.58 9.27 -9.86
CA GLU A 46 8.44 9.77 -11.24
C GLU A 46 8.28 8.67 -12.30
N ASP A 47 8.51 7.41 -11.94
CA ASP A 47 8.53 6.31 -12.90
C ASP A 47 7.17 5.60 -12.97
N GLN A 48 6.63 5.48 -14.19
CA GLN A 48 5.39 4.76 -14.46
C GLN A 48 5.40 3.32 -13.94
N ARG A 49 6.57 2.70 -13.78
CA ARG A 49 6.74 1.36 -13.20
C ARG A 49 6.35 1.29 -11.71
N PHE A 50 6.38 2.40 -10.99
CA PHE A 50 5.97 2.49 -9.58
C PHE A 50 4.63 3.21 -9.39
N ALA A 51 4.15 3.95 -10.40
CA ALA A 51 2.92 4.75 -10.32
C ALA A 51 1.68 3.97 -9.86
N TRP A 52 1.61 2.67 -10.13
CA TRP A 52 0.52 1.81 -9.67
C TRP A 52 0.41 1.67 -8.14
N LEU A 53 1.47 1.98 -7.38
CA LEU A 53 1.46 1.98 -5.91
C LEU A 53 0.92 3.29 -5.32
N GLY A 54 0.73 4.31 -6.16
CA GLY A 54 0.21 5.62 -5.78
C GLY A 54 -1.08 5.60 -4.96
N PRO A 55 -2.09 4.77 -5.30
CA PRO A 55 -3.32 4.67 -4.51
C PRO A 55 -3.07 4.30 -3.03
N LEU A 56 -2.13 3.40 -2.75
CA LEU A 56 -1.78 3.05 -1.36
C LEU A 56 -1.04 4.19 -0.65
N ALA A 57 -0.06 4.81 -1.33
CA ALA A 57 0.67 5.95 -0.79
C ALA A 57 -0.24 7.14 -0.46
N GLY A 58 -1.25 7.38 -1.30
CA GLY A 58 -2.29 8.37 -1.06
C GLY A 58 -3.10 8.07 0.20
N LEU A 59 -3.58 6.83 0.36
CA LEU A 59 -4.33 6.41 1.54
C LEU A 59 -3.50 6.48 2.84
N ILE A 60 -2.20 6.16 2.78
CA ILE A 60 -1.27 6.32 3.92
C ILE A 60 -1.17 7.81 4.29
N THR A 61 -0.98 8.68 3.30
CA THR A 61 -0.86 10.13 3.52
C THR A 61 -2.14 10.72 4.10
N GLU A 62 -3.30 10.26 3.63
CA GLU A 62 -4.59 10.69 4.17
C GLU A 62 -4.80 10.24 5.61
N LEU A 63 -4.41 9.01 5.97
CA LEU A 63 -4.42 8.52 7.35
C LEU A 63 -3.46 9.30 8.25
N ASP A 64 -2.27 9.64 7.74
CA ASP A 64 -1.29 10.47 8.44
C ASP A 64 -1.82 11.87 8.74
N ALA A 65 -2.47 12.50 7.76
CA ALA A 65 -3.09 13.81 7.90
C ALA A 65 -4.25 13.77 8.91
N ALA A 66 -5.17 12.80 8.77
CA ALA A 66 -6.29 12.63 9.69
C ALA A 66 -5.83 12.42 11.15
N ARG A 67 -4.77 11.63 11.35
CA ARG A 67 -4.15 11.43 12.66
C ARG A 67 -3.53 12.71 13.22
N ALA A 68 -2.81 13.48 12.40
CA ALA A 68 -2.20 14.74 12.83
C ALA A 68 -3.28 15.79 13.22
N GLU A 69 -4.40 15.78 12.50
CA GLU A 69 -5.55 16.67 12.73
C GLU A 69 -6.51 16.15 13.83
N GLN A 70 -6.32 14.91 14.31
CA GLN A 70 -7.23 14.21 15.24
C GLN A 70 -8.66 14.04 14.68
N ASP A 71 -8.79 13.88 13.37
CA ASP A 71 -10.05 13.71 12.65
C ASP A 71 -10.38 12.21 12.45
N GLU A 72 -11.07 11.62 13.44
CA GLU A 72 -11.48 10.20 13.39
C GLU A 72 -12.40 9.88 12.21
N PRO A 73 -13.46 10.68 11.91
CA PRO A 73 -14.31 10.42 10.74
C PRO A 73 -13.53 10.34 9.43
N ARG A 74 -12.52 11.20 9.24
CA ARG A 74 -11.66 11.18 8.05
C ARG A 74 -10.78 9.93 8.02
N ALA A 75 -10.23 9.52 9.16
CA ALA A 75 -9.46 8.29 9.27
C ALA A 75 -10.31 7.05 8.94
N ASP A 76 -11.53 6.96 9.48
CA ASP A 76 -12.47 5.88 9.20
C ASP A 76 -12.82 5.84 7.71
N ALA A 77 -13.13 6.98 7.10
CA ALA A 77 -13.42 7.06 5.66
C ALA A 77 -12.23 6.65 4.79
N ALA A 78 -10.99 6.88 5.22
CA ALA A 78 -9.80 6.37 4.55
C ALA A 78 -9.68 4.84 4.70
N LEU A 79 -9.93 4.28 5.88
CA LEU A 79 -9.92 2.82 6.09
C LEU A 79 -10.99 2.08 5.27
N VAL A 80 -12.17 2.69 5.07
CA VAL A 80 -13.20 2.16 4.17
C VAL A 80 -12.68 2.03 2.74
N ARG A 81 -11.93 3.03 2.26
CA ARG A 81 -11.33 3.01 0.93
C ARG A 81 -10.18 2.02 0.83
N VAL A 82 -9.41 1.82 1.91
CA VAL A 82 -8.42 0.73 1.99
C VAL A 82 -9.10 -0.63 1.83
N ASP A 83 -10.15 -0.93 2.59
CA ASP A 83 -10.87 -2.22 2.47
C ASP A 83 -11.45 -2.41 1.06
N ALA A 84 -12.06 -1.38 0.48
CA ALA A 84 -12.62 -1.44 -0.87
C ALA A 84 -11.55 -1.72 -1.94
N LEU A 85 -10.39 -1.05 -1.85
CA LEU A 85 -9.28 -1.22 -2.79
C LEU A 85 -8.69 -2.65 -2.76
N LEU A 86 -8.67 -3.28 -1.59
CA LEU A 86 -7.99 -4.57 -1.38
C LEU A 86 -8.90 -5.79 -1.46
N ARG A 87 -10.19 -5.65 -1.09
CA ARG A 87 -11.14 -6.78 -1.05
C ARG A 87 -11.61 -7.19 -2.45
N VAL A 88 -11.76 -6.22 -3.34
CA VAL A 88 -12.13 -6.45 -4.75
C VAL A 88 -11.23 -5.62 -5.65
N PRO A 89 -9.93 -5.96 -5.77
CA PRO A 89 -9.03 -5.24 -6.66
C PRO A 89 -9.54 -5.37 -8.10
N ASP A 90 -9.79 -4.25 -8.77
CA ASP A 90 -10.28 -4.25 -10.15
C ASP A 90 -9.14 -4.60 -11.12
N PRO A 91 -9.16 -5.78 -11.78
CA PRO A 91 -8.11 -6.19 -12.71
C PRO A 91 -8.04 -5.32 -13.97
N ALA A 92 -9.04 -4.48 -14.25
CA ALA A 92 -8.98 -3.50 -15.33
C ALA A 92 -8.13 -2.27 -14.96
N THR A 93 -7.80 -2.08 -13.68
CA THR A 93 -6.92 -1.00 -13.23
C THR A 93 -5.47 -1.46 -13.13
N ALA A 94 -4.53 -0.52 -13.33
CA ALA A 94 -3.11 -0.78 -13.16
C ALA A 94 -2.78 -1.28 -11.74
N PHE A 95 -3.45 -0.75 -10.71
CA PHE A 95 -3.30 -1.25 -9.36
C PHE A 95 -3.80 -2.69 -9.22
N GLY A 96 -5.06 -2.97 -9.57
CA GLY A 96 -5.66 -4.26 -9.31
C GLY A 96 -4.98 -5.40 -10.07
N TYR A 97 -4.63 -5.19 -11.35
CA TYR A 97 -3.88 -6.19 -12.12
C TYR A 97 -2.55 -6.56 -11.44
N ARG A 98 -1.75 -5.55 -11.10
CA ARG A 98 -0.41 -5.76 -10.53
C ARG A 98 -0.45 -6.23 -9.07
N TYR A 99 -1.45 -5.79 -8.32
CA TYR A 99 -1.67 -6.22 -6.96
C TYR A 99 -2.05 -7.69 -6.89
N LEU A 100 -2.94 -8.15 -7.77
CA LEU A 100 -3.32 -9.57 -7.86
C LEU A 100 -2.15 -10.44 -8.30
N ASP A 101 -1.35 -9.98 -9.27
CA ASP A 101 -0.12 -10.68 -9.67
C ASP A 101 0.88 -10.77 -8.51
N ALA A 102 1.11 -9.66 -7.79
CA ALA A 102 2.01 -9.65 -6.63
C ALA A 102 1.57 -10.61 -5.52
N LEU A 103 0.26 -10.74 -5.28
CA LEU A 103 -0.29 -11.73 -4.35
C LEU A 103 -0.05 -13.18 -4.78
N GLN A 104 0.04 -13.45 -6.09
CA GLN A 104 0.33 -14.80 -6.60
C GLN A 104 1.83 -15.13 -6.53
N GLN A 105 2.69 -14.15 -6.75
CA GLN A 105 4.13 -14.37 -6.90
C GLN A 105 4.91 -14.24 -5.58
N HIS A 106 4.45 -13.42 -4.62
CA HIS A 106 5.26 -13.01 -3.49
C HIS A 106 4.61 -13.36 -2.13
N PRO A 107 5.11 -14.39 -1.42
CA PRO A 107 4.58 -14.78 -0.11
C PRO A 107 4.59 -13.67 0.94
N ALA A 108 5.60 -12.78 0.92
CA ALA A 108 5.68 -11.65 1.84
C ALA A 108 4.51 -10.67 1.68
N VAL A 109 4.07 -10.42 0.43
CA VAL A 109 2.92 -9.57 0.12
C VAL A 109 1.62 -10.21 0.63
N VAL A 110 1.47 -11.54 0.52
CA VAL A 110 0.31 -12.27 1.06
C VAL A 110 0.23 -12.14 2.58
N LEU A 111 1.36 -12.28 3.28
CA LEU A 111 1.41 -12.12 4.74
C LEU A 111 1.07 -10.68 5.16
N ALA A 112 1.63 -9.68 4.49
CA ALA A 112 1.33 -8.28 4.77
C ALA A 112 -0.14 -7.93 4.46
N HIS A 113 -0.71 -8.49 3.38
CA HIS A 113 -2.13 -8.36 3.07
C HIS A 113 -3.00 -8.96 4.18
N ARG A 114 -2.70 -10.18 4.62
CA ARG A 114 -3.42 -10.84 5.72
C ARG A 114 -3.42 -9.98 6.97
N ASP A 115 -2.26 -9.43 7.34
CA ASP A 115 -2.11 -8.64 8.56
C ASP A 115 -2.90 -7.33 8.49
N LEU A 116 -2.93 -6.69 7.32
CA LEU A 116 -3.77 -5.53 7.08
C LEU A 116 -5.26 -5.87 7.17
N VAL A 117 -5.71 -6.93 6.50
CA VAL A 117 -7.12 -7.38 6.57
C VAL A 117 -7.53 -7.70 8.00
N ALA A 118 -6.63 -8.27 8.81
CA ALA A 118 -6.89 -8.56 10.22
C ALA A 118 -6.97 -7.29 11.11
N ALA A 119 -6.26 -6.23 10.73
CA ALA A 119 -6.22 -4.96 11.45
C ALA A 119 -7.36 -4.00 11.07
N LEU A 120 -7.98 -4.20 9.89
CA LEU A 120 -9.14 -3.42 9.47
C LEU A 120 -10.34 -3.66 10.40
N PRO A 121 -11.13 -2.62 10.72
CA PRO A 121 -12.30 -2.75 11.57
C PRO A 121 -13.30 -3.73 10.95
N ARG A 122 -13.72 -4.73 11.73
CA ARG A 122 -14.78 -5.66 11.33
C ARG A 122 -16.10 -4.89 11.28
N ARG A 123 -16.73 -4.85 10.12
CA ARG A 123 -18.10 -4.35 9.97
C ARG A 123 -19.13 -5.37 10.44
#